data_AF-A0A2A5VPV3-F1
#
_entry.id   AF-A0A2A5VPV3-F1
#
_cell.length_a   1.000
_cell.length_b   1.000
_cell.length_c   1.000
_cell.angle_alpha   90.00
_cell.angle_beta   90.00
_cell.angle_gamma   90.00
#
_symmetry.space_group_name_H-M   'P 1'
#
loop_
_entity.id
_entity.type
_entity.pdbx_description
1 polymer ?
#
loop_
_entity_poly.entity_id
_entity_poly.type
_entity_poly.pdbx_seq_one_letter_code
_entity_poly.pdbx_strand_id
1 'polypeptide(L)'
;MIIEVQQGNPGWWLKSNNSLKAKNKKQLAILAFSTANGRNPDEKERKAWEKENKDDMEKVRVAEPKCARCPDAQLSADWQGFTVLINPPRSEVARALGIDASGSYALKVRHQ
;
A
#
# COMPACT_ATOMS: atom_id res chain seq x y z
N MET A 1 -14.75 10.36 4.61
CA MET A 1 -13.29 10.52 4.74
C MET A 1 -12.64 10.05 3.46
N ILE A 2 -11.62 10.74 3.00
CA ILE A 2 -10.80 10.29 1.87
C ILE A 2 -9.62 9.53 2.45
N ILE A 3 -9.38 8.33 1.91
CA ILE A 3 -8.23 7.50 2.25
C ILE A 3 -7.33 7.36 1.03
N GLU A 4 -6.02 7.33 1.26
CA GLU A 4 -5.06 7.02 0.21
C GLU A 4 -5.00 5.51 0.03
N VAL A 5 -5.26 5.07 -1.21
CA VAL A 5 -5.15 3.67 -1.58
C VAL A 5 -3.84 3.48 -2.32
N GLN A 6 -2.97 2.61 -1.81
CA GLN A 6 -1.77 2.17 -2.53
C GLN A 6 -2.22 1.40 -3.78
N GLN A 7 -2.24 2.05 -4.93
CA GLN A 7 -2.62 1.40 -6.19
C GLN A 7 -1.41 0.65 -6.80
N GLY A 8 -1.62 -0.58 -7.24
CA GLY A 8 -0.66 -1.33 -8.06
C GLY A 8 -0.25 -2.71 -7.51
N ASN A 9 0.70 -3.35 -8.21
CA ASN A 9 1.33 -4.59 -7.76
C ASN A 9 2.63 -4.23 -7.01
N PRO A 10 2.65 -4.29 -5.66
CA PRO A 10 3.81 -3.89 -4.85
C PRO A 10 4.98 -4.87 -5.01
N GLY A 11 4.75 -5.99 -5.69
CA GLY A 11 5.79 -6.91 -6.13
C GLY A 11 6.20 -7.92 -5.05
N TRP A 12 7.48 -8.24 -5.04
CA TRP A 12 8.13 -9.20 -4.16
C TRP A 12 9.19 -8.49 -3.33
N TRP A 13 9.18 -8.73 -2.04
CA TRP A 13 10.09 -8.13 -1.07
C TRP A 13 10.85 -9.23 -0.33
N LEU A 14 12.03 -8.88 0.18
CA LEU A 14 12.77 -9.71 1.15
C LEU A 14 12.35 -9.33 2.56
N LYS A 15 11.93 -10.30 3.39
CA LYS A 15 11.57 -10.05 4.80
C LYS A 15 12.78 -9.61 5.62
N SER A 16 13.94 -10.20 5.34
CA SER A 16 15.22 -9.84 5.96
C SER A 16 15.70 -8.44 5.58
N ASN A 17 15.29 -7.92 4.41
CA ASN A 17 15.65 -6.59 3.94
C ASN A 17 14.56 -5.96 3.05
N ASN A 18 13.67 -5.21 3.71
CA ASN A 18 12.53 -4.54 3.06
C ASN A 18 12.91 -3.45 2.03
N SER A 19 14.19 -3.09 1.91
CA SER A 19 14.65 -2.17 0.86
C SER A 19 14.76 -2.85 -0.51
N LEU A 20 14.93 -4.18 -0.53
CA LEU A 20 15.03 -4.98 -1.75
C LEU A 20 13.64 -5.40 -2.22
N LYS A 21 13.22 -4.82 -3.34
CA LYS A 21 11.89 -4.99 -3.93
C LYS A 21 11.97 -5.13 -5.44
N ALA A 22 11.19 -6.04 -5.99
CA ALA A 22 11.13 -6.27 -7.44
C ALA A 22 9.71 -6.63 -7.90
N LYS A 23 9.40 -6.47 -9.19
CA LYS A 23 8.06 -6.76 -9.72
C LYS A 23 7.72 -8.27 -9.69
N ASN A 24 8.74 -9.12 -9.81
CA ASN A 24 8.58 -10.57 -9.80
C ASN A 24 9.64 -11.26 -8.92
N LYS A 25 9.35 -12.50 -8.50
CA LYS A 25 10.21 -13.28 -7.60
C LYS A 25 11.62 -13.48 -8.17
N LYS A 26 11.73 -13.73 -9.48
CA LYS A 26 13.00 -13.95 -10.18
C LYS A 26 13.92 -12.73 -10.10
N GLN A 27 13.38 -11.53 -10.36
CA GLN A 27 14.12 -10.28 -10.25
C GLN A 27 14.54 -10.00 -8.81
N LEU A 28 13.69 -10.30 -7.84
CA LEU A 28 14.05 -10.18 -6.42
C LEU A 28 15.21 -11.12 -6.08
N ALA A 29 15.16 -12.38 -6.51
CA ALA A 29 16.24 -13.35 -6.27
C ALA A 29 17.57 -12.91 -6.90
N ILE A 30 17.54 -12.36 -8.13
CA ILE A 30 18.73 -11.82 -8.78
C ILE A 30 19.30 -10.63 -8.00
N LEU A 31 18.44 -9.69 -7.60
CA LEU A 31 18.83 -8.50 -6.84
C LEU A 31 19.38 -8.86 -5.46
N ALA A 32 18.74 -9.80 -4.78
CA ALA A 32 19.17 -10.34 -3.49
C ALA A 32 20.55 -10.98 -3.60
N PHE A 33 20.71 -11.88 -4.57
CA PHE A 33 21.97 -12.57 -4.80
C PHE A 33 23.08 -11.58 -5.18
N SER A 34 22.81 -10.61 -6.06
CA SER A 34 23.81 -9.65 -6.49
C SER A 34 24.22 -8.69 -5.39
N THR A 35 23.29 -8.34 -4.49
CA THR A 35 23.60 -7.54 -3.30
C THR A 35 24.48 -8.31 -2.32
N ALA A 36 24.26 -9.62 -2.17
CA ALA A 36 25.06 -10.47 -1.28
C ALA A 36 26.44 -10.84 -1.85
N ASN A 37 26.54 -11.08 -3.16
CA ASN A 37 27.73 -11.66 -3.81
C ASN A 37 28.47 -10.68 -4.73
N GLY A 38 27.97 -9.46 -4.93
CA GLY A 38 28.56 -8.45 -5.80
C GLY A 38 28.50 -8.77 -7.30
N ARG A 39 27.80 -9.84 -7.71
CA ARG A 39 27.67 -10.28 -9.11
C ARG A 39 26.29 -10.88 -9.41
N ASN A 40 25.91 -10.95 -10.68
CA ASN A 40 24.68 -11.64 -11.07
C ASN A 40 24.83 -13.18 -10.96
N PRO A 41 23.77 -13.90 -10.54
CA PRO A 41 23.78 -15.36 -10.47
C PRO A 41 23.57 -16.01 -11.83
N ASP A 42 24.12 -17.21 -12.01
CA ASP A 42 23.72 -18.12 -13.08
C ASP A 42 22.34 -18.73 -12.82
N GLU A 43 21.75 -19.38 -13.85
CA GLU A 43 20.44 -20.03 -13.74
C GLU A 43 20.37 -21.08 -12.60
N LYS A 44 21.44 -21.85 -12.42
CA LYS A 44 21.54 -22.89 -11.37
C LYS A 44 21.64 -22.26 -9.98
N GLU A 45 22.48 -21.23 -9.85
CA GLU A 45 22.69 -20.50 -8.60
C GLU A 45 21.43 -19.76 -8.16
N ARG A 46 20.74 -19.11 -9.10
CA ARG A 46 19.46 -18.45 -8.81
C ARG A 46 18.42 -19.44 -8.31
N LYS A 47 18.31 -20.63 -8.93
CA LYS A 47 17.37 -21.67 -8.49
C LYS A 47 17.72 -22.21 -7.10
N ALA A 48 19.00 -22.40 -6.80
CA ALA A 48 19.45 -22.80 -5.47
C ALA A 48 19.10 -21.73 -4.43
N TRP A 49 19.43 -20.47 -4.72
CA TRP A 49 19.11 -19.31 -3.87
C TRP A 49 17.59 -19.17 -3.65
N GLU A 50 16.79 -19.34 -4.70
CA GLU A 50 15.32 -19.28 -4.58
C GLU A 50 14.74 -20.38 -3.69
N LYS A 51 15.38 -21.55 -3.66
CA LYS A 51 14.98 -22.69 -2.83
C LYS A 51 15.40 -22.48 -1.38
N GLU A 52 16.62 -22.03 -1.14
CA GLU A 52 17.17 -21.75 0.19
C GLU A 52 16.47 -20.56 0.86
N ASN A 53 16.16 -19.50 0.10
CA ASN A 53 15.57 -18.26 0.61
C ASN A 53 14.06 -18.17 0.31
N LYS A 54 13.39 -19.30 0.06
CA LYS A 54 11.97 -19.32 -0.33
C LYS A 54 11.08 -18.60 0.67
N ASP A 55 11.35 -18.79 1.96
CA ASP A 55 10.51 -18.28 3.05
C ASP A 55 10.78 -16.81 3.36
N ASP A 56 11.92 -16.28 2.89
CA ASP A 56 12.33 -14.89 3.04
C ASP A 56 11.81 -14.00 1.91
N MET A 57 11.47 -14.57 0.75
CA MET A 57 10.88 -13.84 -0.38
C MET A 57 9.36 -13.90 -0.34
N GLU A 58 8.73 -12.76 -0.05
CA GLU A 58 7.27 -12.65 0.05
C GLU A 58 6.68 -11.80 -1.07
N LYS A 59 5.56 -12.27 -1.63
CA LYS A 59 4.73 -11.44 -2.50
C LYS A 59 3.88 -10.53 -1.62
N VAL A 60 4.19 -9.24 -1.62
CA VAL A 60 3.38 -8.26 -0.91
C VAL A 60 2.04 -8.15 -1.63
N ARG A 61 0.96 -8.19 -0.87
CA ARG A 61 -0.38 -7.84 -1.34
C ARG A 61 -0.74 -6.53 -0.69
N VAL A 62 -1.27 -5.60 -1.48
CA VAL A 62 -1.90 -4.42 -0.90
C VAL A 62 -3.14 -4.91 -0.15
N ALA A 63 -3.24 -4.56 1.13
CA ALA A 63 -4.45 -4.81 1.88
C ALA A 63 -5.63 -4.11 1.21
N GLU A 64 -6.81 -4.72 1.24
CA GLU A 64 -8.01 -4.04 0.74
C GLU A 64 -8.17 -2.71 1.50
N PRO A 65 -8.40 -1.61 0.77
CA PRO A 65 -8.55 -0.32 1.41
C PRO A 65 -9.77 -0.37 2.33
N LYS A 66 -9.61 0.12 3.55
CA LYS A 66 -10.70 0.23 4.54
C LYS A 66 -10.58 1.55 5.29
N CYS A 67 -11.71 2.12 5.67
CA CYS A 67 -11.72 3.30 6.51
C CYS A 67 -11.35 2.91 7.95
N ALA A 68 -10.32 3.53 8.52
CA ALA A 68 -9.89 3.25 9.89
C ALA A 68 -10.94 3.61 10.96
N ARG A 69 -11.89 4.50 10.63
CA ARG A 69 -12.99 4.89 11.54
C ARG A 69 -14.27 4.10 11.31
N CYS A 70 -14.49 3.61 10.09
CA CYS A 70 -15.71 2.92 9.69
C CYS A 70 -15.34 1.63 8.94
N PRO A 71 -14.97 0.56 9.66
CA PRO A 71 -14.50 -0.69 9.04
C PRO A 71 -15.51 -1.31 8.07
N ASP A 72 -16.80 -1.12 8.32
CA ASP A 72 -17.91 -1.68 7.54
C ASP A 72 -18.39 -0.73 6.41
N ALA A 73 -17.79 0.45 6.28
CA ALA A 73 -18.20 1.41 5.26
C ALA A 73 -17.72 0.97 3.85
N GLN A 74 -18.63 1.08 2.88
CA GLN A 74 -18.27 0.92 1.47
C GLN A 74 -17.47 2.13 0.99
N LEU A 75 -16.37 1.85 0.28
CA LEU A 75 -15.55 2.87 -0.33
C LEU A 75 -15.98 3.10 -1.78
N SER A 76 -15.87 4.35 -2.23
CA SER A 76 -16.09 4.72 -3.62
C SER A 76 -14.93 5.53 -4.15
N ALA A 77 -14.50 5.20 -5.37
CA ALA A 77 -13.54 5.98 -6.13
C ALA A 77 -14.17 7.21 -6.80
N ASP A 78 -15.50 7.23 -6.95
CA ASP A 78 -16.24 8.35 -7.54
C ASP A 78 -16.77 9.28 -6.45
N TRP A 79 -16.01 10.36 -6.22
CA TRP A 79 -16.35 11.39 -5.27
C TRP A 79 -15.93 12.77 -5.81
N GLN A 80 -16.56 13.82 -5.29
CA GLN A 80 -16.33 15.21 -5.71
C GLN A 80 -16.31 16.15 -4.51
N GLY A 81 -15.60 17.27 -4.68
CA GLY A 81 -15.47 18.32 -3.66
C GLY A 81 -14.53 17.91 -2.53
N PHE A 82 -13.23 18.15 -2.70
CA PHE A 82 -12.21 17.90 -1.68
C PHE A 82 -12.25 18.99 -0.60
N THR A 83 -12.29 18.59 0.68
CA THR A 83 -12.18 19.53 1.81
C THR A 83 -11.31 18.95 2.91
N VAL A 84 -10.57 19.82 3.61
CA VAL A 84 -9.72 19.44 4.74
C VAL A 84 -10.23 20.15 5.99
N LEU A 85 -10.67 19.37 6.97
CA LEU A 85 -11.13 19.87 8.25
C LEU A 85 -9.99 19.78 9.26
N ILE A 86 -9.41 20.92 9.61
CA ILE A 86 -8.29 21.00 10.56
C ILE A 86 -8.80 21.09 12.00
N ASN A 87 -9.78 21.96 12.26
CA ASN A 87 -10.39 22.16 13.58
C ASN A 87 -11.92 22.12 13.49
N PRO A 88 -12.54 20.93 13.59
CA PRO A 88 -13.98 20.76 13.43
C PRO A 88 -14.85 21.59 14.40
N PRO A 89 -14.54 21.69 15.72
CA PRO A 89 -15.34 22.51 16.64
C PRO A 89 -15.48 23.99 16.26
N ARG A 90 -14.52 24.55 15.52
CA ARG A 90 -14.53 25.94 15.07
C ARG A 90 -15.00 26.13 13.62
N SER A 91 -15.32 25.04 12.92
CA SER A 91 -15.64 25.07 11.50
C SER A 91 -17.15 24.99 11.28
N GLU A 92 -17.72 26.01 10.64
CA GLU A 92 -19.13 25.98 10.23
C GLU A 92 -19.40 24.90 9.20
N VAL A 93 -18.43 24.63 8.30
CA VAL A 93 -18.51 23.54 7.33
C VAL A 93 -18.57 22.19 8.05
N ALA A 94 -17.72 21.97 9.06
CA ALA A 94 -17.75 20.74 9.84
C ALA A 94 -19.08 20.57 10.59
N ARG A 95 -19.60 21.65 11.19
CA ARG A 95 -20.90 21.66 11.86
C ARG A 95 -22.05 21.34 10.89
N ALA A 96 -22.05 21.93 9.69
CA ALA A 96 -23.06 21.67 8.67
C ALA A 96 -23.02 20.23 8.15
N LEU A 97 -21.82 19.62 8.09
CA LEU A 97 -21.62 18.23 7.67
C LEU A 97 -21.76 17.20 8.81
N GLY A 98 -21.95 17.65 10.06
CA GLY A 98 -22.00 16.77 11.22
C GLY A 98 -20.69 16.03 11.52
N ILE A 99 -19.54 16.64 11.19
CA ILE A 99 -18.22 16.04 11.36
C ILE A 99 -17.53 16.63 12.59
N ASP A 100 -17.07 15.78 13.49
CA ASP A 100 -16.38 16.14 14.74
C ASP A 100 -14.86 15.91 14.69
N ALA A 101 -14.39 15.08 13.77
CA ALA A 101 -13.01 14.67 13.68
C ALA A 101 -12.27 15.30 12.48
N SER A 102 -11.02 15.70 12.70
CA SER A 102 -10.19 16.29 11.65
C SER A 102 -9.83 15.28 10.56
N GLY A 103 -9.51 15.78 9.38
CA GLY A 103 -9.06 14.98 8.24
C GLY A 103 -9.56 15.48 6.89
N SER A 104 -9.28 14.69 5.86
CA SER A 104 -9.70 14.95 4.48
C SER A 104 -11.05 14.29 4.20
N TYR A 105 -11.97 15.04 3.58
CA TYR A 105 -13.33 14.61 3.29
C TYR A 105 -13.71 14.98 1.85
N ALA A 106 -14.66 14.21 1.32
CA ALA A 106 -15.36 14.52 0.08
C ALA A 106 -16.74 15.08 0.43
N LEU A 107 -17.19 16.12 -0.27
CA LEU A 107 -18.51 16.72 -0.09
C LEU A 107 -19.61 15.89 -0.73
N LYS A 108 -19.28 15.14 -1.80
CA LYS A 108 -20.19 14.24 -2.49
C LYS A 108 -19.49 12.93 -2.79
N VAL A 109 -20.12 11.82 -2.42
CA VAL A 109 -19.67 10.46 -2.75
C VAL A 109 -20.78 9.79 -3.53
N ARG A 110 -20.47 9.18 -4.67
CA ARG A 110 -21.43 8.38 -5.45
C ARG A 110 -21.21 6.92 -5.12
N HIS A 111 -22.29 6.19 -4.87
CA HIS A 111 -22.23 4.74 -4.78
C HIS A 111 -22.11 4.15 -6.19
N GLN A 112 -21.36 3.05 -6.33
CA GLN A 112 -21.36 2.23 -7.54
C GLN A 112 -22.42 1.14 -7.42
#